data_AF-A0A420UTF5-F1
#
_entry.id   AF-A0A420UTF5-F1
#
_cell.length_a   1.000
_cell.length_b   1.000
_cell.length_c   1.000
_cell.angle_alpha   90.00
_cell.angle_beta   90.00
_cell.angle_gamma   90.00
#
_symmetry.space_group_name_H-M   'P 1'
#
loop_
_entity.id
_entity.type
_entity.pdbx_description
1 polymer ?
#
loop_
_entity_poly.entity_id
_entity_poly.type
_entity_poly.pdbx_seq_one_letter_code
_entity_poly.pdbx_strand_id
1 'polypeptide(L)'
;LKPGTDIKVVSIDAVPDIFAAMAAGEANATVELTPDMAGPAFQALSAYLADGTEPEKFIITESKLYTPADDPQGEYDRRKGLGY
;
A
#
# COMPACT_ATOMS: atom_id res chain seq x y z
N LEU A 1 -1.43 9.00 -26.92
CA LEU A 1 -0.54 9.34 -25.78
C LEU A 1 -0.18 8.03 -25.09
N LYS A 2 1.10 7.84 -24.78
CA LYS A 2 1.65 6.67 -24.09
C LYS A 2 1.74 6.95 -22.58
N PRO A 3 0.97 6.26 -21.73
CA PRO A 3 1.12 6.39 -20.28
C PRO A 3 2.52 5.97 -19.85
N GLY A 4 3.02 6.52 -18.75
CA GLY A 4 4.37 6.25 -18.24
C GLY A 4 5.49 7.02 -18.95
N THR A 5 5.28 7.45 -20.21
CA THR A 5 6.26 8.17 -21.03
C THR A 5 5.80 9.57 -21.40
N ASP A 6 4.73 9.69 -22.21
CA ASP A 6 4.22 11.00 -22.68
C ASP A 6 3.57 11.76 -21.53
N ILE A 7 2.87 11.02 -20.65
CA ILE A 7 2.26 11.52 -19.42
C ILE A 7 2.70 10.60 -18.29
N LYS A 8 3.27 11.20 -17.24
CA LYS A 8 3.66 10.46 -16.05
C LYS A 8 2.44 10.05 -15.23
N VAL A 9 2.44 8.81 -14.77
CA VAL A 9 1.37 8.23 -13.95
C VAL A 9 1.94 7.96 -12.56
N VAL A 10 1.40 8.69 -11.58
CA VAL A 10 1.71 8.56 -10.17
C VAL A 10 0.41 8.40 -9.38
N SER A 11 0.38 7.51 -8.38
CA SER A 11 -0.84 7.20 -7.63
C SER A 11 -0.58 6.89 -6.15
N ILE A 12 -1.64 6.55 -5.43
CA ILE A 12 -1.62 6.02 -4.07
C ILE A 12 -2.37 4.68 -4.11
N ASP A 13 -2.00 3.79 -3.19
CA ASP A 13 -2.61 2.51 -2.77
C ASP A 13 -1.67 1.33 -2.92
N ALA A 14 -0.83 1.30 -3.96
CA ALA A 14 0.03 0.13 -4.26
C ALA A 14 -0.75 -1.18 -4.43
N VAL A 15 -1.89 -1.15 -5.13
CA VAL A 15 -2.65 -2.36 -5.51
C VAL A 15 -1.88 -3.21 -6.54
N PRO A 16 -2.07 -4.53 -6.64
CA PRO A 16 -1.30 -5.38 -7.56
C PRO A 16 -1.22 -4.84 -9.00
N ASP A 17 -2.32 -4.33 -9.54
CA ASP A 17 -2.39 -3.85 -10.93
C ASP A 17 -1.46 -2.65 -11.23
N ILE A 18 -1.15 -1.80 -10.25
CA ILE A 18 -0.21 -0.69 -10.49
C ILE A 18 1.22 -1.21 -10.68
N PHE A 19 1.56 -2.33 -10.05
CA PHE A 19 2.85 -2.99 -10.23
C PHE A 19 2.95 -3.71 -11.57
N ALA A 20 1.86 -4.34 -12.03
CA ALA A 20 1.77 -4.85 -13.40
C ALA A 20 1.93 -3.72 -14.43
N ALA A 21 1.27 -2.58 -14.22
CA ALA A 21 1.42 -1.40 -15.07
C ALA A 21 2.85 -0.82 -15.04
N MET A 22 3.50 -0.77 -13.87
CA MET A 22 4.90 -0.37 -13.76
C MET A 22 5.84 -1.33 -14.51
N ALA A 23 5.63 -2.65 -14.40
CA ALA A 23 6.39 -3.66 -15.14
C ALA A 23 6.21 -3.53 -16.67
N ALA A 24 5.02 -3.13 -17.13
CA ALA A 24 4.74 -2.85 -18.53
C ALA A 24 5.27 -1.47 -19.01
N GLY A 25 5.82 -0.65 -18.11
CA GLY A 25 6.30 0.70 -18.44
C GLY A 25 5.20 1.77 -18.55
N GLU A 26 4.00 1.48 -18.07
CA GLU A 26 2.82 2.33 -18.15
C GLU A 26 2.57 3.18 -16.89
N ALA A 27 3.28 2.89 -15.79
CA ALA A 27 3.23 3.66 -14.54
C ALA A 27 4.62 4.02 -14.00
N ASN A 28 4.70 5.08 -13.16
CA ASN A 28 5.99 5.65 -12.73
C ASN A 28 6.19 5.67 -11.21
N ALA A 29 5.12 5.76 -10.42
CA ALA A 29 5.22 5.68 -8.97
C ALA A 29 3.87 5.37 -8.31
N THR A 30 3.92 4.73 -7.14
CA THR A 30 2.78 4.62 -6.24
C THR A 30 3.25 4.74 -4.79
N VAL A 31 2.46 5.37 -3.93
CA VAL A 31 2.69 5.36 -2.48
C VAL A 31 1.75 4.34 -1.85
N GLU A 32 2.30 3.44 -1.05
CA GLU A 32 1.54 2.36 -0.41
C GLU A 32 0.61 2.87 0.69
N LEU A 33 -0.61 2.33 0.66
CA LEU A 33 -1.58 2.34 1.74
C LEU A 33 -1.74 0.89 2.20
N THR A 34 -1.31 0.58 3.43
CA THR A 34 -1.44 -0.80 3.94
C THR A 34 -2.90 -1.26 3.94
N PRO A 35 -3.21 -2.50 3.49
CA PRO A 35 -4.57 -3.03 3.57
C PRO A 35 -4.97 -3.40 5.01
N ASP A 36 -4.01 -3.59 5.93
CA ASP A 36 -4.27 -4.00 7.31
C ASP A 36 -4.53 -2.80 8.24
N MET A 37 -5.65 -2.12 8.03
CA MET A 37 -6.14 -1.09 8.96
C MET A 37 -6.81 -1.68 10.20
N ALA A 38 -7.31 -2.93 10.08
CA ALA A 38 -8.11 -3.56 11.12
C ALA A 38 -7.24 -4.12 12.25
N GLY A 39 -6.05 -4.66 11.95
CA GLY A 39 -5.12 -5.19 12.94
C GLY A 39 -4.82 -4.20 14.08
N PRO A 40 -4.32 -2.98 13.80
CA PRO A 40 -4.09 -1.97 14.83
C PRO A 40 -5.35 -1.56 15.59
N ALA A 41 -6.51 -1.51 14.92
CA ALA A 41 -7.78 -1.18 15.56
C ALA A 41 -8.23 -2.29 16.55
N PHE A 42 -8.08 -3.56 16.16
CA PHE A 42 -8.38 -4.69 17.04
C PHE A 42 -7.40 -4.79 18.20
N GLN A 43 -6.13 -4.43 18.01
CA GLN A 43 -5.15 -4.34 19.09
C GLN A 43 -5.54 -3.27 20.11
N ALA A 44 -5.89 -2.07 19.67
CA ALA A 44 -6.37 -0.99 20.53
C ALA A 44 -7.63 -1.38 21.30
N LEU A 45 -8.61 -1.98 20.61
CA LEU A 45 -9.85 -2.46 21.24
C LEU A 45 -9.57 -3.54 22.30
N SER A 46 -8.68 -4.48 22.01
CA SER A 46 -8.34 -5.57 22.93
C SER A 46 -7.66 -5.04 24.20
N ALA A 47 -6.74 -4.07 24.08
CA ALA A 47 -6.08 -3.44 25.22
C ALA A 47 -7.10 -2.71 26.11
N TYR A 48 -7.98 -1.91 25.49
CA TYR A 48 -9.04 -1.20 26.22
C TYR A 48 -9.95 -2.15 27.00
N LEU A 49 -10.39 -3.25 26.38
CA LEU A 49 -11.25 -4.23 27.03
C LEU A 49 -10.53 -5.05 28.12
N ALA A 50 -9.21 -5.21 28.03
CA ALA A 50 -8.43 -5.99 28.98
C ALA A 50 -8.13 -5.23 30.27
N ASP A 51 -7.72 -3.97 30.18
CA ASP A 51 -7.24 -3.20 31.33
C ASP A 51 -7.63 -1.70 31.32
N GLY A 52 -8.42 -1.27 30.34
CA GLY A 52 -8.84 0.13 30.20
C GLY A 52 -7.78 1.03 29.57
N THR A 53 -6.73 0.49 28.95
CA THR A 53 -5.74 1.28 28.20
C THR A 53 -6.43 2.06 27.06
N GLU A 54 -6.45 3.38 27.19
CA GLU A 54 -6.95 4.30 26.16
C GLU A 54 -5.97 4.33 24.97
N PRO A 55 -6.44 4.17 23.72
CA PRO A 55 -5.57 4.26 22.55
C PRO A 55 -5.12 5.70 22.30
N GLU A 56 -4.02 5.85 21.57
CA GLU A 56 -3.67 7.15 21.01
C GLU A 56 -4.79 7.65 20.10
N LYS A 57 -5.00 8.97 20.09
CA LYS A 57 -6.04 9.59 19.25
C LYS A 57 -5.79 9.38 17.76
N PHE A 58 -4.54 9.15 17.35
CA PHE A 58 -4.18 8.93 15.96
C PHE A 58 -3.06 7.89 15.84
N ILE A 59 -3.41 6.71 15.33
CA ILE A 59 -2.47 5.62 15.04
C ILE A 59 -2.14 5.68 13.54
N ILE A 60 -0.90 6.01 13.21
CA ILE A 60 -0.45 6.21 11.82
C ILE A 60 0.22 4.94 11.30
N THR A 61 -0.21 4.48 10.12
CA THR A 61 0.46 3.39 9.39
C THR A 61 1.60 3.92 8.52
N GLU A 62 2.62 3.09 8.28
CA GLU A 62 3.72 3.44 7.39
C GLU A 62 3.23 3.65 5.94
N SER A 63 3.81 4.63 5.25
CA SER A 63 3.65 4.84 3.81
C SER A 63 5.00 4.76 3.12
N LYS A 64 5.08 3.97 2.06
CA LYS A 64 6.31 3.74 1.29
C LYS A 64 6.09 4.06 -0.18
N LEU A 65 7.03 4.80 -0.77
CA LEU A 65 7.07 5.04 -2.21
C LEU A 65 7.64 3.81 -2.94
N TYR A 66 6.97 3.40 -4.01
CA TYR A 66 7.46 2.42 -4.97
C TYR A 66 7.56 3.03 -6.36
N THR A 67 8.58 2.63 -7.10
CA THR A 67 8.93 3.05 -8.45
C THR A 67 9.33 1.83 -9.29
N PRO A 68 9.54 1.97 -10.62
CA PRO A 68 10.09 0.89 -11.44
C PRO A 68 11.44 0.33 -10.99
N ALA A 69 12.18 1.03 -10.11
CA ALA A 69 13.43 0.53 -9.53
C ALA A 69 13.21 -0.51 -8.40
N ASP A 70 11.98 -0.64 -7.90
CA ASP A 70 11.63 -1.41 -6.69
C ASP A 70 11.04 -2.79 -7.00
N ASP A 71 11.52 -3.47 -8.05
CA ASP A 71 11.07 -4.80 -8.47
C ASP A 71 9.53 -4.93 -8.60
N PRO A 72 8.90 -4.27 -9.59
CA PRO A 72 7.45 -4.28 -9.73
C PRO A 72 6.86 -5.69 -9.90
N GLN A 73 7.54 -6.59 -10.60
CA GLN A 73 7.06 -7.96 -10.78
C GLN A 73 7.02 -8.71 -9.44
N GLY A 74 8.07 -8.57 -8.62
CA GLY A 74 8.08 -9.16 -7.28
C GLY A 74 7.01 -8.58 -6.36
N GLU A 75 6.75 -7.27 -6.41
CA GLU A 75 5.67 -6.64 -5.64
C GLU A 75 4.29 -7.15 -6.07
N TYR A 76 4.04 -7.29 -7.38
CA TYR A 76 2.82 -7.91 -7.89
C TYR A 76 2.63 -9.32 -7.33
N ASP A 77 3.67 -10.16 -7.41
CA ASP A 77 3.61 -11.55 -6.98
C ASP A 77 3.40 -11.70 -5.46
N ARG A 78 3.96 -10.79 -4.66
CA ARG A 78 3.74 -10.73 -3.20
C ARG A 78 2.31 -10.30 -2.84
N ARG A 79 1.70 -9.42 -3.64
CA ARG A 79 0.46 -8.73 -3.25
C ARG A 79 -0.81 -9.34 -3.83
N LYS A 80 -0.75 -10.04 -4.96
CA LYS A 80 -1.92 -10.61 -5.65
C LYS A 80 -2.81 -11.54 -4.81
N GLY A 81 -2.35 -11.98 -3.63
CA GLY A 81 -3.11 -12.82 -2.69
C GLY A 81 -3.45 -12.18 -1.35
N LEU A 82 -3.16 -10.89 -1.14
CA LEU A 82 -3.34 -10.21 0.16
C LEU A 82 -4.77 -9.67 0.40
N GLY A 83 -5.76 -10.20 -0.31
CA GLY A 83 -7.16 -9.74 -0.23
C GLY A 83 -7.56 -8.75 -1.33
N TYR A 84 -6.82 -8.74 -2.45
CA TYR A 84 -7.19 -8.08 -3.70
C TYR A 84 -7.87 -9.04 -4.67
#